data_AF-A0A850NFL8-F1
#
_entry.id   AF-A0A850NFL8-F1
#
_cell.length_a   1.000
_cell.length_b   1.000
_cell.length_c   1.000
_cell.angle_alpha   90.00
_cell.angle_beta   90.00
_cell.angle_gamma   90.00
#
_symmetry.space_group_name_H-M   'P 1'
#
loop_
_entity.id
_entity.type
_entity.pdbx_description
1 polymer ?
#
loop_
_entity_poly.entity_id
_entity_poly.type
_entity_poly.pdbx_seq_one_letter_code
_entity_poly.pdbx_strand_id
1 'polypeptide(L)'
;MKKWILISITALLIIWVVVTINLFNREVVSQEKFFDQAVKQVYKENFHGLVTKKYIDKNNRGRKKIVLDHGAEEVDLVYEKSELYDFIRLNDSIEKKKNTLYLRIKRNDKDTLIILKFENVKGYSNYIHKYDSLRKEISPNVKGVEK
;
A
#
# COMPACT_ATOMS: atom_id res chain seq x y z
N MET A 1 4.25 -0.74 59.30
CA MET A 1 3.35 -1.35 58.29
C MET A 1 2.62 -0.33 57.43
N LYS A 2 1.88 0.65 57.99
CA LYS A 2 1.10 1.64 57.22
C LYS A 2 1.92 2.48 56.21
N LYS A 3 3.17 2.86 56.53
CA LYS A 3 4.04 3.65 55.64
C LYS A 3 4.46 2.90 54.37
N TRP A 4 4.75 1.60 54.47
CA TRP A 4 5.12 0.76 53.33
C TRP A 4 3.94 0.53 52.39
N ILE A 5 2.74 0.35 52.94
CA ILE A 5 1.49 0.24 52.16
C ILE A 5 1.25 1.53 51.36
N LEU A 6 1.44 2.70 51.99
CA LEU A 6 1.26 3.99 51.32
C LEU A 6 2.24 4.18 50.14
N ILE A 7 3.50 3.78 50.31
CA ILE A 7 4.54 3.81 49.27
C ILE A 7 4.19 2.87 48.11
N SER A 8 3.72 1.65 48.39
CA SER A 8 3.33 0.70 47.35
C SER A 8 2.14 1.20 46.52
N ILE A 9 1.14 1.82 47.17
CA ILE A 9 -0.02 2.40 46.48
C ILE A 9 0.40 3.56 45.58
N THR A 10 1.27 4.45 46.06
CA THR A 10 1.75 5.58 45.26
C THR A 10 2.59 5.13 44.06
N ALA A 11 3.44 4.11 44.22
CA ALA A 11 4.21 3.53 43.11
C ALA A 11 3.29 2.94 42.03
N LEU A 12 2.24 2.21 42.44
CA LEU A 12 1.26 1.64 41.51
C LEU A 12 0.50 2.72 40.71
N LEU A 13 0.13 3.83 41.35
CA LEU A 13 -0.52 4.96 40.71
C LEU A 13 0.37 5.60 39.63
N ILE A 14 1.66 5.79 39.94
CA ILE A 14 2.63 6.33 38.98
C ILE A 14 2.79 5.38 37.78
N ILE A 15 2.93 4.08 38.03
CA ILE A 15 3.01 3.08 36.96
C ILE A 15 1.76 3.12 36.08
N TRP A 16 0.57 3.22 36.67
CA TRP A 16 -0.69 3.32 35.93
C TRP A 16 -0.76 4.59 35.06
N VAL A 17 -0.31 5.73 35.57
CA VAL A 17 -0.22 6.98 34.80
C VAL A 17 0.78 6.85 33.64
N VAL A 18 1.95 6.25 33.87
CA VAL A 18 2.95 6.02 32.82
C VAL A 18 2.41 5.07 31.73
N VAL A 19 1.68 4.03 32.12
CA VAL A 19 1.06 3.08 31.17
C VAL A 19 -0.04 3.76 30.36
N THR A 20 -0.90 4.57 30.98
CA THR A 20 -1.96 5.28 30.24
C THR A 20 -1.38 6.29 29.25
N ILE A 21 -0.40 7.11 29.65
CA ILE A 21 0.29 8.03 28.73
C ILE A 21 0.92 7.27 27.55
N ASN A 22 1.59 6.14 27.81
CA ASN A 22 2.18 5.32 26.74
C ASN A 22 1.14 4.69 25.80
N LEU A 23 -0.04 4.31 26.31
CA LEU A 23 -1.12 3.77 25.50
C LEU A 23 -1.78 4.85 24.62
N PHE A 24 -1.93 6.08 25.13
CA PHE A 24 -2.50 7.21 24.38
C PHE A 24 -1.50 7.86 23.39
N ASN A 25 -0.19 7.75 23.64
CA ASN A 25 0.85 8.23 22.72
C ASN A 25 1.08 7.32 21.50
N ARG A 26 0.36 6.21 21.36
CA ARG A 26 0.31 5.50 20.08
C ARG A 26 -0.47 6.37 19.11
N GLU A 27 0.24 7.14 18.29
CA GLU A 27 -0.35 7.87 17.17
C GLU A 27 -1.23 6.90 16.37
N VAL A 28 -2.55 7.03 16.55
CA VAL A 28 -3.50 6.39 15.66
C VAL A 28 -3.32 7.08 14.32
N VAL A 29 -2.51 6.48 13.45
CA VAL A 29 -2.32 6.98 12.09
C VAL A 29 -3.72 7.08 11.48
N SER A 30 -4.14 8.31 11.17
CA SER A 30 -5.46 8.53 10.58
C SER A 30 -5.56 7.77 9.27
N GLN A 31 -6.77 7.29 8.94
CA GLN A 31 -7.00 6.55 7.70
C GLN A 31 -6.53 7.35 6.47
N GLU A 32 -6.67 8.68 6.52
CA GLU A 32 -6.14 9.59 5.51
C GLU A 32 -4.62 9.52 5.37
N LYS A 33 -3.88 9.60 6.49
CA LYS A 33 -2.41 9.50 6.47
C LYS A 33 -1.97 8.17 5.89
N PHE A 34 -2.65 7.08 6.24
CA PHE A 34 -2.37 5.75 5.69
C PHE A 34 -2.63 5.70 4.18
N PHE A 35 -3.78 6.23 3.72
CA PHE A 35 -4.10 6.32 2.30
C PHE A 35 -3.06 7.13 1.53
N ASP A 36 -2.72 8.32 2.03
CA ASP A 36 -1.72 9.19 1.41
C ASP A 36 -0.35 8.53 1.35
N GLN A 37 0.04 7.80 2.40
CA GLN A 37 1.29 7.05 2.43
C GLN A 37 1.30 5.92 1.40
N ALA A 38 0.23 5.14 1.30
CA ALA A 38 0.10 4.07 0.32
C ALA A 38 0.21 4.60 -1.12
N VAL A 39 -0.54 5.67 -1.44
CA VAL A 39 -0.49 6.31 -2.76
C VAL A 39 0.91 6.86 -3.05
N LYS A 40 1.51 7.59 -2.10
CA LYS A 40 2.86 8.16 -2.28
C LYS A 40 3.95 7.10 -2.41
N GLN A 41 3.82 5.99 -1.69
CA GLN A 41 4.76 4.87 -1.79
C GLN A 41 4.71 4.30 -3.20
N VAL A 42 3.53 3.85 -3.64
CA VAL A 42 3.35 3.29 -4.98
C VAL A 42 3.72 4.31 -6.06
N TYR A 43 3.43 5.59 -5.89
CA TYR A 43 3.83 6.62 -6.84
C TYR A 43 5.36 6.72 -7.04
N LYS A 44 6.14 6.47 -5.99
CA LYS A 44 7.60 6.57 -6.00
C LYS A 44 8.31 5.26 -6.37
N GLU A 45 7.58 4.15 -6.39
CA GLU A 45 8.12 2.85 -6.78
C GLU A 45 8.45 2.80 -8.27
N ASN A 46 9.50 2.05 -8.60
CA ASN A 46 9.96 1.82 -9.96
C ASN A 46 10.41 0.37 -10.08
N PHE A 47 9.78 -0.37 -10.97
CA PHE A 47 10.11 -1.77 -11.21
C PHE A 47 9.86 -2.11 -12.66
N HIS A 48 10.63 -3.06 -13.19
CA HIS A 48 10.44 -3.59 -14.51
C HIS A 48 10.99 -5.02 -14.59
N GLY A 49 10.41 -5.83 -15.45
CA GLY A 49 10.87 -7.20 -15.68
C GLY A 49 9.76 -8.12 -16.18
N LEU A 50 10.13 -9.37 -16.39
CA LEU A 50 9.20 -10.45 -16.72
C LEU A 50 8.63 -11.06 -15.45
N VAL A 51 7.33 -11.31 -15.44
CA VAL A 51 6.66 -12.00 -14.34
C VAL A 51 7.05 -13.48 -14.37
N THR A 52 7.90 -13.89 -13.44
CA THR A 52 8.38 -15.28 -13.33
C THR A 52 7.53 -16.11 -12.39
N LYS A 53 6.93 -15.47 -11.38
CA LYS A 53 6.11 -16.15 -10.38
C LYS A 53 4.99 -15.26 -9.88
N LYS A 54 3.89 -15.90 -9.48
CA LYS A 54 2.77 -15.29 -8.76
C LYS A 54 2.43 -16.15 -7.56
N TYR A 55 2.21 -15.53 -6.41
CA TYR A 55 1.74 -16.26 -5.23
C TYR A 55 0.92 -15.37 -4.29
N ILE A 56 0.23 -16.03 -3.35
CA ILE A 56 -0.52 -15.40 -2.27
C ILE A 56 0.21 -15.71 -0.97
N ASP A 57 0.72 -14.67 -0.30
CA ASP A 57 1.45 -14.80 0.95
C ASP A 57 0.48 -15.05 2.11
N LYS A 58 0.27 -16.33 2.44
CA LYS A 58 -0.62 -16.74 3.53
C LYS A 58 -0.14 -16.25 4.90
N ASN A 59 1.16 -16.03 5.08
CA ASN A 59 1.72 -15.56 6.34
C ASN A 59 1.54 -14.04 6.51
N ASN A 60 1.42 -13.32 5.40
CA ASN A 60 1.21 -11.88 5.38
C ASN A 60 -0.20 -11.51 4.92
N ARG A 61 -1.22 -11.96 5.67
CA ARG A 61 -2.65 -11.60 5.45
C ARG A 61 -3.18 -11.87 4.04
N GLY A 62 -2.61 -12.83 3.32
CA GLY A 62 -3.04 -13.18 1.95
C GLY A 62 -2.64 -12.15 0.90
N ARG A 63 -1.54 -11.43 1.09
CA ARG A 63 -1.07 -10.44 0.12
C ARG A 63 -0.71 -11.09 -1.22
N LYS A 64 -1.25 -10.52 -2.29
CA LYS A 64 -1.04 -10.96 -3.67
C LYS A 64 0.27 -10.36 -4.20
N LYS A 65 1.25 -11.22 -4.51
CA LYS A 65 2.60 -10.81 -4.94
C LYS A 65 3.01 -11.42 -6.27
N ILE A 66 3.76 -10.64 -7.04
CA ILE A 66 4.44 -11.11 -8.26
C ILE A 66 5.96 -11.02 -8.09
N VAL A 67 6.69 -11.89 -8.76
CA VAL A 67 8.17 -11.89 -8.77
C VAL A 67 8.64 -11.56 -10.17
N LEU A 68 9.60 -10.64 -10.28
CA LEU A 68 10.21 -10.23 -11.54
C LEU A 68 11.59 -10.89 -11.74
N ASP A 69 11.94 -11.20 -12.99
CA ASP A 69 13.19 -11.86 -13.38
C ASP A 69 14.46 -11.05 -13.04
N HIS A 70 14.43 -9.73 -13.21
CA HIS A 70 15.61 -8.87 -13.11
C HIS A 70 16.03 -8.46 -11.68
N GLY A 71 15.66 -9.22 -10.64
CA GLY A 71 16.19 -8.96 -9.30
C GLY A 71 15.59 -9.69 -8.12
N ALA A 72 14.78 -10.75 -8.32
CA ALA A 72 13.98 -11.34 -7.23
C ALA A 72 13.13 -10.29 -6.48
N GLU A 73 12.81 -9.18 -7.15
CA GLU A 73 12.00 -8.12 -6.60
C GLU A 73 10.56 -8.61 -6.50
N GLU A 74 10.08 -8.72 -5.27
CA GLU A 74 8.69 -9.03 -4.99
C GLU A 74 7.88 -7.75 -5.08
N VAL A 75 7.04 -7.64 -6.10
CA VAL A 75 6.09 -6.54 -6.22
C VAL A 75 4.80 -6.93 -5.53
N ASP A 76 4.43 -6.13 -4.55
CA ASP A 76 3.23 -6.33 -3.76
C ASP A 76 2.08 -5.48 -4.31
N LEU A 77 1.00 -6.13 -4.71
CA LEU A 77 -0.17 -5.48 -5.32
C LEU A 77 -1.29 -5.26 -4.29
N VAL A 78 -0.99 -5.22 -2.98
CA VAL A 78 -2.01 -5.18 -1.91
C VAL A 78 -2.98 -4.00 -2.02
N TYR A 79 -2.52 -2.84 -2.48
CA TYR A 79 -3.34 -1.65 -2.53
C TYR A 79 -4.21 -1.59 -3.80
N GLU A 80 -3.86 -2.39 -4.79
CA GLU A 80 -4.49 -2.38 -6.11
C GLU A 80 -5.75 -3.22 -6.15
N LYS A 81 -6.61 -2.93 -7.13
CA LYS A 81 -7.80 -3.73 -7.42
C LYS A 81 -7.45 -5.22 -7.55
N SER A 82 -8.27 -6.08 -6.95
CA SER A 82 -8.02 -7.51 -6.86
C SER A 82 -7.79 -8.18 -8.23
N GLU A 83 -8.43 -7.63 -9.26
CA GLU A 83 -8.43 -8.09 -10.65
C GLU A 83 -7.11 -7.79 -11.37
N LEU A 84 -6.32 -6.81 -10.91
CA LEU A 84 -5.02 -6.51 -11.52
C LEU A 84 -4.08 -7.71 -11.38
N TYR A 85 -4.05 -8.31 -10.19
CA TYR A 85 -3.27 -9.51 -9.96
C TYR A 85 -3.74 -10.65 -10.87
N ASP A 86 -5.04 -10.85 -11.03
CA ASP A 86 -5.59 -11.93 -11.86
C ASP A 86 -5.37 -11.67 -13.36
N PHE A 87 -5.36 -10.39 -13.76
CA PHE A 87 -5.06 -9.95 -15.12
C PHE A 87 -3.62 -10.24 -15.53
N ILE A 88 -2.66 -9.99 -14.64
CA ILE A 88 -1.23 -10.25 -14.86
C ILE A 88 -0.98 -11.75 -14.99
N ARG A 89 -0.22 -12.17 -15.99
CA ARG A 89 0.14 -13.57 -16.26
C ARG A 89 1.65 -13.77 -16.14
N LEU A 90 2.05 -15.03 -15.97
CA LEU A 90 3.46 -15.40 -16.11
C LEU A 90 3.95 -15.05 -17.52
N ASN A 91 5.20 -14.63 -17.63
CA ASN A 91 5.87 -14.14 -18.83
C ASN A 91 5.33 -12.82 -19.40
N ASP A 92 4.40 -12.13 -18.71
CA ASP A 92 4.12 -10.74 -19.04
C ASP A 92 5.35 -9.89 -18.72
N SER A 93 5.68 -8.94 -19.59
CA SER A 93 6.65 -7.89 -19.28
C SER A 93 5.91 -6.73 -18.64
N ILE A 94 6.35 -6.34 -17.45
CA ILE A 94 5.75 -5.26 -16.68
C ILE A 94 6.77 -4.14 -16.50
N GLU A 95 6.30 -2.90 -16.59
CA GLU A 95 7.10 -1.70 -16.35
C GLU A 95 6.25 -0.68 -15.59
N LYS A 96 6.76 -0.22 -14.45
CA LYS A 96 6.24 0.91 -13.71
C LYS A 96 7.37 1.92 -13.53
N LYS A 97 7.14 3.15 -13.99
CA LYS A 97 8.09 4.24 -13.83
C LYS A 97 7.87 4.99 -12.53
N LYS A 98 8.97 5.40 -11.91
CA LYS A 98 8.96 6.34 -10.77
C LYS A 98 8.15 7.59 -11.11
N ASN A 99 7.49 8.15 -10.09
CA ASN A 99 6.65 9.34 -10.21
C ASN A 99 5.50 9.14 -11.21
N THR A 100 4.97 7.92 -11.30
CA THR A 100 3.77 7.63 -12.08
C THR A 100 2.90 6.59 -11.37
N LEU A 101 1.59 6.68 -11.62
CA LEU A 101 0.63 5.63 -11.24
C LEU A 101 0.28 4.70 -12.41
N TYR A 102 1.12 4.71 -13.45
CA TYR A 102 0.92 3.87 -14.62
C TYR A 102 1.72 2.59 -14.51
N LEU A 103 1.04 1.50 -14.84
CA LEU A 103 1.63 0.20 -15.01
C LEU A 103 1.46 -0.20 -16.48
N ARG A 104 2.58 -0.37 -17.17
CA ARG A 104 2.59 -0.92 -18.53
C ARG A 104 2.75 -2.43 -18.44
N ILE A 105 1.91 -3.16 -19.16
CA ILE A 105 1.94 -4.62 -19.24
C ILE A 105 1.97 -4.98 -20.71
N LYS A 106 3.03 -5.67 -21.13
CA LYS A 106 3.20 -6.21 -22.47
C LYS A 106 3.03 -7.72 -22.45
N ARG A 107 2.19 -8.21 -23.34
CA ARG A 107 1.90 -9.64 -23.53
C ARG A 107 1.86 -9.92 -25.02
N ASN A 108 2.86 -10.64 -25.53
CA ASN A 108 3.01 -10.91 -26.96
C ASN A 108 2.96 -9.59 -27.76
N ASP A 109 1.94 -9.43 -28.61
CA ASP A 109 1.65 -8.27 -29.46
C ASP A 109 0.83 -7.17 -28.76
N LYS A 110 0.38 -7.39 -27.53
CA LYS A 110 -0.47 -6.45 -26.78
C LYS A 110 0.34 -5.61 -25.82
N ASP A 111 0.12 -4.31 -25.88
CA ASP A 111 0.69 -3.32 -24.96
C ASP A 111 -0.46 -2.62 -24.22
N THR A 112 -0.56 -2.85 -22.91
CA THR A 112 -1.65 -2.36 -22.07
C THR A 112 -1.10 -1.39 -21.04
N LEU A 113 -1.69 -0.20 -20.97
CA LEU A 113 -1.39 0.78 -19.92
C LEU A 113 -2.54 0.82 -18.92
N ILE A 114 -2.27 0.49 -17.66
CA ILE A 114 -3.25 0.48 -16.57
C ILE A 114 -2.92 1.62 -15.61
N ILE A 115 -3.97 2.30 -15.12
CA ILE A 115 -3.86 3.23 -14.01
C ILE A 115 -4.12 2.46 -12.73
N LEU A 116 -3.17 2.55 -11.80
CA LEU A 116 -3.25 1.93 -10.49
C LEU A 116 -4.35 2.58 -9.64
N LYS A 117 -5.27 1.77 -9.13
CA LYS A 117 -6.45 2.18 -8.37
C LYS A 117 -6.38 1.56 -6.97
N PHE A 118 -6.29 2.44 -5.97
CA PHE A 118 -6.07 2.11 -4.56
C PHE A 118 -7.34 1.60 -3.84
N GLU A 119 -8.19 0.85 -4.55
CA GLU A 119 -9.53 0.44 -4.11
C GLU A 119 -9.49 -0.47 -2.87
N ASN A 120 -8.38 -1.19 -2.68
CA ASN A 120 -8.19 -2.07 -1.52
C ASN A 120 -7.64 -1.35 -0.27
N VAL A 121 -7.40 -0.04 -0.34
CA VAL A 121 -7.00 0.75 0.83
C VAL A 121 -8.22 1.12 1.66
N LYS A 122 -8.18 0.82 2.97
CA LYS A 122 -9.26 1.16 3.89
C LYS A 122 -9.56 2.66 3.85
N GLY A 123 -10.83 3.00 3.61
CA GLY A 123 -11.28 4.38 3.52
C GLY A 123 -11.22 4.99 2.11
N TYR A 124 -10.82 4.22 1.07
CA TYR A 124 -10.76 4.68 -0.32
C TYR A 124 -11.98 5.50 -0.76
N SER A 125 -13.20 5.03 -0.43
CA SER A 125 -14.46 5.72 -0.77
C SER A 125 -14.51 7.18 -0.30
N ASN A 126 -13.89 7.49 0.84
CA ASN A 126 -13.87 8.84 1.41
C ASN A 126 -12.84 9.75 0.72
N TYR A 127 -11.93 9.16 -0.06
CA TYR A 127 -10.78 9.85 -0.67
C TYR A 127 -10.74 9.76 -2.19
N ILE A 128 -11.81 9.26 -2.84
CA ILE A 128 -11.91 9.18 -4.31
C ILE A 128 -11.64 10.55 -4.95
N HIS A 129 -12.28 11.61 -4.46
CA HIS A 129 -12.09 12.96 -4.98
C HIS A 129 -10.64 13.48 -4.82
N LYS A 130 -9.98 13.12 -3.72
CA LYS A 130 -8.57 13.47 -3.46
C LYS A 130 -7.66 12.72 -4.44
N TYR A 131 -7.91 11.44 -4.65
CA TYR A 131 -7.20 10.62 -5.63
C TYR A 131 -7.37 11.15 -7.06
N ASP A 132 -8.59 11.52 -7.47
CA ASP A 132 -8.84 12.08 -8.79
C ASP A 132 -8.13 13.41 -9.01
N SER A 133 -8.02 14.23 -7.96
CA SER A 133 -7.29 15.50 -8.00
C SER A 133 -5.78 15.25 -8.17
N LEU A 134 -5.20 14.36 -7.37
CA LEU A 134 -3.82 13.91 -7.51
C LEU A 134 -3.55 13.31 -8.91
N ARG A 135 -4.46 12.50 -9.42
CA ARG A 135 -4.36 11.89 -10.75
C ARG A 135 -4.29 12.96 -11.84
N LYS A 136 -5.15 13.98 -11.77
CA LYS A 136 -5.18 15.09 -12.74
C LYS A 136 -3.92 15.94 -12.69
N GLU A 137 -3.38 16.19 -11.49
CA GLU A 137 -2.13 16.91 -11.28
C GLU A 137 -0.92 16.15 -11.86
N ILE A 138 -0.86 14.84 -11.57
CA ILE A 138 0.24 13.97 -11.98
C ILE A 138 0.15 13.59 -13.46
N SER A 139 -1.03 13.67 -14.07
CA SER A 139 -1.24 13.20 -15.44
C SER A 139 -2.26 14.00 -16.25
N PRO A 140 -1.91 15.23 -16.65
CA PRO A 140 -2.82 16.09 -17.40
C PRO A 140 -3.13 15.60 -18.83
N ASN A 141 -2.43 14.59 -19.38
CA ASN A 141 -2.45 14.26 -20.82
C ASN A 141 -2.72 12.80 -21.20
N VAL A 142 -3.17 11.94 -20.29
CA VAL A 142 -3.47 10.54 -20.66
C VAL A 142 -4.96 10.38 -20.96
N LYS A 143 -5.30 10.37 -22.26
CA LYS A 143 -6.59 9.90 -22.76
C LYS A 143 -6.75 8.44 -22.34
N GLY A 144 -7.63 8.19 -21.38
CA GLY A 144 -7.89 6.86 -20.85
C GLY A 144 -8.37 5.91 -21.93
N VAL A 145 -7.80 4.71 -21.97
CA VAL A 145 -8.48 3.55 -22.56
C VAL A 145 -9.43 3.07 -21.47
N GLU A 146 -10.62 3.66 -21.43
CA GLU A 146 -11.77 3.05 -20.79
C GLU A 146 -12.20 1.87 -21.69
N LYS A 147 -12.25 0.68 -21.10
CA LYS A 147 -13.00 -0.46 -21.64
C LYS A 147 -14.09 -0.80 -20.64
#